data_AF-A0A7W8CPN6-F1
#
_entry.id   AF-A0A7W8CPN6-F1
#
_cell.length_a   1.000
_cell.length_b   1.000
_cell.length_c   1.000
_cell.angle_alpha   90.00
_cell.angle_beta   90.00
_cell.angle_gamma   90.00
#
_symmetry.space_group_name_H-M   'P 1'
#
loop_
_entity.id
_entity.type
_entity.pdbx_description
1 polymer ?
#
loop_
_entity_poly.entity_id
_entity_poly.type
_entity_poly.pdbx_seq_one_letter_code
_entity_poly.pdbx_strand_id
1 'polypeptide(L)'
;MKRLLSPFVIALSMLLVLSSASAATDLPNTHLFYDEIDYLMERDVITGYPDGTVRPDAKVTRAEAAVMIGRLKEFDGALSATPFSDVPTGHYASGYIAEAAKAGLLKGYPDGTYRPNAPIIRGDMAVILDRIFSLGVQFGGFADVKDGVYYSEAISKMRVANIAIGYPDNTFRPQSDVTRGQFAAFLARALEPFFKNRAVIPHSYQKDKTKAFTYLRPDGSREIHRYIDVPDKGELEYGFMWTVKAGDDIYEYQELESYTIFAFGYPYSEYDIALVYPVKVGQKITNYLGDEKITNTITAVNKTVKTRYKTFTNATEVTAPDGLRYYMAEGYSTIKTIDAQGQVVFELIAVE
;
A
#
# COMPACT_ATOMS: atom_id res chain seq x y z
N MET A 1 -56.58 0.93 63.44
CA MET A 1 -55.54 0.17 62.70
C MET A 1 -55.79 0.30 61.21
N LYS A 2 -54.71 0.33 60.42
CA LYS A 2 -54.60 0.36 58.95
C LYS A 2 -54.43 1.74 58.30
N ARG A 3 -53.14 2.09 58.19
CA ARG A 3 -52.50 2.98 57.23
C ARG A 3 -52.66 2.40 55.81
N LEU A 4 -52.80 3.24 54.79
CA LEU A 4 -52.51 2.88 53.40
C LEU A 4 -51.64 3.98 52.80
N LEU A 5 -50.41 3.58 52.47
CA LEU A 5 -49.32 4.40 51.96
C LEU A 5 -49.49 4.66 50.45
N SER A 6 -49.06 5.86 50.05
CA SER A 6 -48.84 6.28 48.66
C SER A 6 -47.79 5.41 47.97
N PRO A 7 -47.88 5.13 46.65
CA PRO A 7 -46.79 4.47 45.93
C PRO A 7 -45.68 5.49 45.64
N PHE A 8 -44.47 5.13 46.04
CA PHE A 8 -43.23 5.82 45.70
C PHE A 8 -42.73 5.23 44.37
N VAL A 9 -42.69 6.04 43.32
CA VAL A 9 -42.08 5.66 42.04
C VAL A 9 -40.57 5.79 42.19
N ILE A 10 -39.88 4.66 42.31
CA ILE A 10 -38.41 4.62 42.24
C ILE A 10 -38.04 4.63 40.76
N ALA A 11 -37.62 5.80 40.25
CA ALA A 11 -36.94 5.88 38.97
C ALA A 11 -35.54 5.28 39.11
N LEU A 12 -35.36 4.05 38.60
CA LEU A 12 -34.07 3.38 38.52
C LEU A 12 -33.27 4.02 37.38
N SER A 13 -32.43 5.00 37.71
CA SER A 13 -31.44 5.54 36.78
C SER A 13 -30.33 4.50 36.56
N MET A 14 -30.40 3.76 35.45
CA MET A 14 -29.26 3.01 34.93
C MET A 14 -28.17 4.02 34.52
N LEU A 15 -27.14 4.18 35.35
CA LEU A 15 -25.88 4.70 34.86
C LEU A 15 -25.29 3.68 33.89
N LEU A 16 -25.37 3.98 32.59
CA LEU A 16 -24.45 3.41 31.62
C LEU A 16 -23.04 3.81 32.03
N VAL A 17 -22.34 2.90 32.70
CA VAL A 17 -20.89 2.97 32.76
C VAL A 17 -20.43 2.70 31.34
N LEU A 18 -20.22 3.77 30.56
CA LEU A 18 -19.41 3.70 29.37
C LEU A 18 -18.06 3.18 29.84
N SER A 19 -17.76 1.90 29.59
CA SER A 19 -16.42 1.39 29.70
C SER A 19 -15.60 2.21 28.70
N SER A 20 -14.87 3.21 29.20
CA SER A 20 -13.78 3.83 28.46
C SER A 20 -12.98 2.70 27.86
N ALA A 21 -12.93 2.63 26.52
CA ALA A 21 -12.12 1.65 25.80
C ALA A 21 -10.76 1.61 26.49
N SER A 22 -10.44 0.49 27.13
CA SER A 22 -9.14 0.32 27.78
C SER A 22 -8.11 0.56 26.69
N ALA A 23 -7.28 1.59 26.85
CA ALA A 23 -6.15 1.80 25.97
C ALA A 23 -5.41 0.47 25.83
N ALA A 24 -5.18 0.03 24.59
CA ALA A 24 -4.53 -1.23 24.30
C ALA A 24 -3.15 -1.26 24.99
N THR A 25 -3.03 -2.04 26.06
CA THR A 25 -1.89 -1.91 26.99
C THR A 25 -0.55 -2.30 26.37
N ASP A 26 -0.59 -3.04 25.26
CA ASP A 26 0.55 -3.53 24.49
C ASP A 26 0.72 -2.84 23.13
N LEU A 27 0.02 -1.73 22.89
CA LEU A 27 0.14 -0.94 21.67
C LEU A 27 0.48 0.52 22.00
N PRO A 28 1.73 0.82 22.41
CA PRO A 28 2.17 2.20 22.61
C PRO A 28 2.24 2.96 21.28
N ASN A 29 2.07 4.28 21.31
CA ASN A 29 2.16 5.15 20.11
C ASN A 29 3.54 5.14 19.41
N THR A 30 4.56 4.58 20.06
CA THR A 30 5.90 4.35 19.50
C THR A 30 6.03 3.01 18.76
N HIS A 31 5.02 2.14 18.84
CA HIS A 31 5.03 0.87 18.13
C HIS A 31 4.99 1.11 16.62
N LEU A 32 5.77 0.35 15.86
CA LEU A 32 5.98 0.55 14.41
C LEU A 32 4.68 0.58 13.61
N PHE A 33 3.69 -0.22 14.01
CA PHE A 33 2.40 -0.34 13.34
C PHE A 33 1.26 0.33 14.12
N TYR A 34 1.56 1.27 15.03
CA TYR A 34 0.53 1.94 15.85
C TYR A 34 -0.56 2.56 14.97
N ASP A 35 -0.19 3.48 14.06
CA ASP A 35 -1.19 4.23 13.29
C ASP A 35 -2.00 3.34 12.34
N GLU A 36 -1.37 2.32 11.73
CA GLU A 36 -2.08 1.35 10.90
C GLU A 36 -3.10 0.51 11.70
N ILE A 37 -2.75 0.12 12.93
CA ILE A 37 -3.65 -0.64 13.80
C ILE A 37 -4.77 0.26 14.33
N ASP A 38 -4.43 1.46 14.80
CA ASP A 38 -5.38 2.45 15.33
C ASP A 38 -6.42 2.81 14.27
N TYR A 39 -5.98 3.10 13.03
CA TYR A 39 -6.85 3.34 11.88
C TYR A 39 -7.85 2.21 11.59
N LEU A 40 -7.42 0.95 11.75
CA LEU A 40 -8.28 -0.22 11.55
C LEU A 40 -9.16 -0.52 12.78
N MET A 41 -8.76 -0.08 13.98
CA MET A 41 -9.60 -0.14 15.18
C MET A 41 -10.73 0.89 15.12
N GLU A 42 -10.46 2.11 14.65
CA GLU A 42 -11.50 3.13 14.42
C GLU A 42 -12.58 2.69 13.40
N ARG A 43 -12.26 1.69 12.58
CA ARG A 43 -13.16 1.09 11.57
C ARG A 43 -13.74 -0.25 11.99
N ASP A 44 -13.54 -0.65 13.24
CA ASP A 44 -13.96 -1.95 13.78
C ASP A 44 -13.42 -3.18 13.02
N VAL A 45 -12.41 -3.01 12.16
CA VAL A 45 -11.75 -4.11 11.43
C VAL A 45 -10.89 -4.93 12.39
N ILE A 46 -10.13 -4.24 13.23
CA ILE A 46 -9.33 -4.84 14.30
C ILE A 46 -10.01 -4.54 15.63
N THR A 47 -10.15 -5.56 16.46
CA THR A 47 -10.48 -5.38 17.88
C THR A 47 -9.37 -5.96 18.73
N GLY A 48 -9.24 -5.44 19.95
CA GLY A 48 -8.44 -6.06 20.99
C GLY A 48 -9.06 -7.36 21.51
N TYR A 49 -8.33 -8.01 22.40
CA TYR A 49 -8.74 -9.20 23.13
C TYR A 49 -9.43 -8.80 24.44
N PRO A 50 -10.22 -9.70 25.06
CA PRO A 50 -10.91 -9.42 26.33
C PRO A 50 -9.99 -9.04 27.50
N ASP A 51 -8.70 -9.34 27.40
CA ASP A 51 -7.68 -8.97 28.39
C ASP A 51 -7.13 -7.54 28.22
N GLY A 52 -7.66 -6.76 27.26
CA GLY A 52 -7.25 -5.38 27.00
C GLY A 52 -6.02 -5.24 26.08
N THR A 53 -5.54 -6.34 25.50
CA THR A 53 -4.40 -6.34 24.57
C THR A 53 -4.84 -6.31 23.10
N VAL A 54 -3.95 -5.94 22.18
CA VAL A 54 -4.14 -6.05 20.71
C VAL A 54 -3.20 -7.08 20.08
N ARG A 55 -2.08 -7.39 20.75
CA ARG A 55 -1.06 -8.37 20.41
C ARG A 55 -0.43 -8.14 19.02
N PRO A 56 0.12 -6.94 18.74
CA PRO A 56 0.63 -6.59 17.41
C PRO A 56 1.80 -7.48 16.96
N ASP A 57 2.62 -7.98 17.89
CA ASP A 57 3.79 -8.81 17.60
C ASP A 57 3.47 -10.31 17.57
N ALA A 58 2.28 -10.73 17.99
CA ALA A 58 1.85 -12.11 17.91
C ALA A 58 1.62 -12.52 16.44
N LYS A 59 1.89 -13.79 16.12
CA LYS A 59 1.55 -14.34 14.81
C LYS A 59 0.03 -14.35 14.65
N VAL A 60 -0.43 -13.81 13.52
CA VAL A 60 -1.85 -13.80 13.20
C VAL A 60 -2.26 -15.14 12.61
N THR A 61 -3.29 -15.74 13.18
CA THR A 61 -3.84 -17.00 12.68
C THR A 61 -4.70 -16.76 11.43
N ARG A 62 -4.91 -17.81 10.63
CA ARG A 62 -5.80 -17.76 9.47
C ARG A 62 -7.24 -17.39 9.85
N ALA A 63 -7.74 -17.86 10.99
CA ALA A 63 -9.05 -17.46 11.50
C ALA A 63 -9.12 -15.98 11.89
N GLU A 64 -8.10 -15.44 12.56
CA GLU A 64 -8.04 -14.01 12.89
C GLU A 64 -7.95 -13.14 11.64
N ALA A 65 -7.19 -13.57 10.62
CA ALA A 65 -7.16 -12.92 9.32
C ALA A 65 -8.56 -12.92 8.67
N ALA A 66 -9.27 -14.06 8.68
CA ALA A 66 -10.63 -14.15 8.15
C ALA A 66 -11.62 -13.21 8.87
N VAL A 67 -11.51 -13.08 10.20
CA VAL A 67 -12.34 -12.12 10.97
C VAL A 67 -12.05 -10.68 10.56
N MET A 68 -10.78 -10.29 10.44
CA MET A 68 -10.40 -8.93 9.99
C MET A 68 -10.90 -8.65 8.57
N ILE A 69 -10.75 -9.61 7.66
CA ILE A 69 -11.24 -9.50 6.28
C ILE A 69 -12.77 -9.41 6.26
N GLY A 70 -13.45 -10.25 7.04
CA GLY A 70 -14.90 -10.27 7.09
C GLY A 70 -15.47 -8.95 7.60
N ARG A 71 -14.88 -8.38 8.64
CA ARG A 71 -15.24 -7.04 9.15
C ARG A 71 -14.96 -5.95 8.13
N LEU A 72 -13.81 -5.99 7.47
CA LEU A 72 -13.47 -5.05 6.39
C LEU A 72 -14.49 -5.12 5.23
N LYS A 73 -15.03 -6.30 4.93
CA LYS A 73 -16.04 -6.51 3.88
C LYS A 73 -17.48 -6.43 4.40
N GLU A 74 -17.66 -6.03 5.66
CA GLU A 74 -18.98 -5.88 6.31
C GLU A 74 -19.83 -7.17 6.27
N PHE A 75 -19.19 -8.32 6.36
CA PHE A 75 -19.86 -9.61 6.49
C PHE A 75 -20.55 -9.72 7.85
N ASP A 76 -21.69 -10.41 7.88
CA ASP A 76 -22.52 -10.55 9.10
C ASP A 76 -21.76 -11.33 10.19
N GLY A 77 -21.01 -12.35 9.79
CA GLY A 77 -20.18 -13.12 10.72
C GLY A 77 -20.95 -14.05 11.65
N ALA A 78 -22.28 -14.18 11.51
CA ALA A 78 -23.05 -15.15 12.27
C ALA A 78 -22.52 -16.58 12.04
N LEU A 79 -22.48 -17.35 13.13
CA LEU A 79 -21.97 -18.72 13.11
C LEU A 79 -22.70 -19.54 12.04
N SER A 80 -21.92 -20.08 11.10
CA SER A 80 -22.46 -20.79 9.93
C SER A 80 -21.60 -22.00 9.59
N ALA A 81 -22.19 -22.97 8.89
CA ALA A 81 -21.46 -24.11 8.38
C ALA A 81 -20.45 -23.64 7.32
N THR A 82 -19.24 -24.17 7.39
CA THR A 82 -18.19 -23.87 6.41
C THR A 82 -18.00 -25.05 5.45
N PRO A 83 -17.40 -24.86 4.27
CA PRO A 83 -17.03 -25.98 3.40
C PRO A 83 -15.81 -26.76 3.92
N PHE A 84 -15.24 -26.39 5.07
CA PHE A 84 -13.99 -26.95 5.59
C PHE A 84 -14.23 -27.90 6.76
N SER A 85 -13.62 -29.08 6.69
CA SER A 85 -13.87 -30.17 7.64
C SER A 85 -13.35 -29.90 9.06
N ASP A 86 -12.39 -29.00 9.21
CA ASP A 86 -11.74 -28.62 10.47
C ASP A 86 -12.25 -27.29 11.07
N VAL A 87 -13.30 -26.70 10.49
CA VAL A 87 -13.96 -25.50 11.01
C VAL A 87 -15.42 -25.82 11.35
N PRO A 88 -15.73 -26.24 12.59
CA PRO A 88 -17.10 -26.53 13.00
C PRO A 88 -17.96 -25.25 13.02
N THR A 89 -19.28 -25.38 12.86
CA THR A 89 -20.22 -24.24 12.89
C THR A 89 -20.06 -23.36 14.12
N GLY A 90 -19.77 -23.96 15.28
CA GLY A 90 -19.57 -23.23 16.54
C GLY A 90 -18.23 -22.49 16.68
N HIS A 91 -17.31 -22.60 15.72
CA HIS A 91 -16.04 -21.88 15.76
C HIS A 91 -16.28 -20.37 15.61
N TYR A 92 -15.65 -19.53 16.43
CA TYR A 92 -15.92 -18.08 16.47
C TYR A 92 -15.76 -17.36 15.11
N ALA A 93 -14.90 -17.88 14.23
CA ALA A 93 -14.65 -17.33 12.89
C ALA A 93 -15.48 -18.01 11.78
N SER A 94 -16.36 -18.97 12.09
CA SER A 94 -17.03 -19.83 11.09
C SER A 94 -17.86 -19.03 10.08
N GLY A 95 -18.62 -18.03 10.54
CA GLY A 95 -19.41 -17.14 9.69
C GLY A 95 -18.54 -16.39 8.69
N TYR A 96 -17.53 -15.66 9.19
CA TYR A 96 -16.59 -14.92 8.36
C TYR A 96 -15.82 -15.82 7.38
N ILE A 97 -15.39 -17.02 7.81
CA ILE A 97 -14.72 -17.98 6.94
C ILE A 97 -15.67 -18.46 5.83
N ALA A 98 -16.93 -18.77 6.17
CA ALA A 98 -17.93 -19.22 5.20
C ALA A 98 -18.25 -18.14 4.16
N GLU A 99 -18.50 -16.91 4.60
CA GLU A 99 -18.82 -15.78 3.71
C GLU A 99 -17.63 -15.41 2.82
N ALA A 100 -16.42 -15.33 3.39
CA ALA A 100 -15.22 -15.03 2.62
C ALA A 100 -14.83 -16.14 1.63
N ALA A 101 -15.08 -17.41 1.96
CA ALA A 101 -14.91 -18.52 1.02
C ALA A 101 -15.96 -18.46 -0.11
N LYS A 102 -17.23 -18.17 0.22
CA LYS A 102 -18.31 -17.99 -0.75
C LYS A 102 -18.03 -16.83 -1.71
N ALA A 103 -17.47 -15.73 -1.21
CA ALA A 103 -17.06 -14.58 -1.99
C ALA A 103 -15.76 -14.80 -2.79
N GLY A 104 -15.11 -15.97 -2.66
CA GLY A 104 -13.87 -16.31 -3.36
C GLY A 104 -12.61 -15.62 -2.80
N LEU A 105 -12.72 -14.87 -1.71
CA LEU A 105 -11.61 -14.13 -1.08
C LEU A 105 -10.64 -15.08 -0.39
N LEU A 106 -11.16 -16.13 0.25
CA LEU A 106 -10.37 -17.15 0.95
C LEU A 106 -10.49 -18.52 0.28
N LYS A 107 -9.42 -19.31 0.38
CA LYS A 107 -9.39 -20.71 -0.05
C LYS A 107 -8.78 -21.58 1.05
N GLY A 108 -9.32 -22.79 1.20
CA GLY A 108 -8.72 -23.84 2.02
C GLY A 108 -7.68 -24.65 1.25
N TYR A 109 -7.23 -25.72 1.86
CA TYR A 109 -6.26 -26.66 1.31
C TYR A 109 -6.94 -27.75 0.48
N PRO A 110 -6.20 -28.43 -0.42
CA PRO A 110 -6.76 -29.51 -1.25
C PRO A 110 -7.34 -30.69 -0.46
N ASP A 111 -6.95 -30.86 0.81
CA ASP A 111 -7.46 -31.88 1.73
C ASP A 111 -8.83 -31.53 2.34
N GLY A 112 -9.42 -30.39 1.94
CA GLY A 112 -10.71 -29.92 2.45
C GLY A 112 -10.63 -29.20 3.81
N THR A 113 -9.43 -28.90 4.31
CA THR A 113 -9.23 -28.15 5.56
C THR A 113 -9.00 -26.66 5.32
N TYR A 114 -9.24 -25.83 6.34
CA TYR A 114 -8.88 -24.41 6.36
C TYR A 114 -7.68 -24.11 7.24
N ARG A 115 -7.42 -24.92 8.27
CA ARG A 115 -6.37 -24.77 9.28
C ARG A 115 -6.50 -23.45 10.05
N PRO A 116 -7.62 -23.21 10.77
CA PRO A 116 -7.95 -21.91 11.35
C PRO A 116 -6.90 -21.39 12.35
N ASN A 117 -6.27 -22.30 13.12
CA ASN A 117 -5.28 -21.95 14.15
C ASN A 117 -3.85 -21.85 13.62
N ALA A 118 -3.61 -22.18 12.36
CA ALA A 118 -2.28 -22.03 11.78
C ALA A 118 -1.98 -20.54 11.55
N PRO A 119 -0.74 -20.07 11.81
CA PRO A 119 -0.30 -18.76 11.35
C PRO A 119 -0.48 -18.58 9.85
N ILE A 120 -0.82 -17.37 9.42
CA ILE A 120 -0.80 -17.03 8.00
C ILE A 120 0.64 -16.68 7.56
N ILE A 121 1.03 -17.20 6.41
CA ILE A 121 2.31 -16.87 5.77
C ILE A 121 2.15 -15.67 4.81
N ARG A 122 3.26 -14.97 4.55
CA ARG A 122 3.28 -13.76 3.69
C ARG A 122 2.76 -14.01 2.27
N GLY A 123 3.00 -15.17 1.69
CA GLY A 123 2.50 -15.52 0.36
C GLY A 123 0.97 -15.65 0.32
N ASP A 124 0.37 -16.30 1.34
CA ASP A 124 -1.09 -16.41 1.47
C ASP A 124 -1.73 -15.03 1.70
N MET A 125 -1.10 -14.22 2.55
CA MET A 125 -1.53 -12.84 2.80
C MET A 125 -1.55 -12.02 1.50
N ALA A 126 -0.53 -12.15 0.66
CA ALA A 126 -0.47 -11.43 -0.62
C ALA A 126 -1.63 -11.79 -1.55
N VAL A 127 -1.90 -13.10 -1.70
CA VAL A 127 -3.00 -13.61 -2.52
C VAL A 127 -4.36 -13.14 -2.01
N ILE A 128 -4.51 -13.06 -0.69
CA ILE A 128 -5.73 -12.56 -0.06
C ILE A 128 -5.94 -11.08 -0.35
N LEU A 129 -4.90 -10.25 -0.19
CA LEU A 129 -5.01 -8.82 -0.48
C LEU A 129 -5.29 -8.56 -1.96
N ASP A 130 -4.64 -9.29 -2.86
CA ASP A 130 -4.90 -9.18 -4.30
C ASP A 130 -6.38 -9.42 -4.63
N ARG A 131 -6.99 -10.44 -4.03
CA ARG A 131 -8.43 -10.73 -4.22
C ARG A 131 -9.36 -9.70 -3.59
N ILE A 132 -8.96 -9.10 -2.48
CA ILE A 132 -9.81 -8.14 -1.75
C ILE A 132 -9.85 -6.80 -2.48
N PHE A 133 -8.71 -6.38 -3.02
CA PHE A 133 -8.49 -5.05 -3.56
C PHE A 133 -8.39 -5.00 -5.09
N SER A 134 -8.44 -6.16 -5.77
CA SER A 134 -8.26 -6.24 -7.23
C SER A 134 -7.01 -5.47 -7.65
N LEU A 135 -5.85 -5.88 -7.12
CA LEU A 135 -4.62 -5.13 -7.38
C LEU A 135 -4.31 -5.20 -8.88
N GLY A 136 -4.11 -4.03 -9.49
CA GLY A 136 -4.03 -3.92 -10.94
C GLY A 136 -2.75 -4.53 -11.53
N VAL A 137 -1.78 -3.66 -11.82
CA VAL A 137 -0.62 -4.02 -12.64
C VAL A 137 0.44 -4.78 -11.84
N GLN A 138 1.10 -5.74 -12.48
CA GLN A 138 2.30 -6.41 -11.97
C GLN A 138 3.56 -5.93 -12.68
N PHE A 139 4.67 -5.83 -11.97
CA PHE A 139 5.97 -5.47 -12.54
C PHE A 139 7.13 -6.05 -11.74
N GLY A 140 7.97 -6.82 -12.43
CA GLY A 140 9.13 -7.47 -11.84
C GLY A 140 8.78 -8.46 -10.73
N GLY A 141 9.80 -8.88 -9.98
CA GLY A 141 9.64 -9.86 -8.90
C GLY A 141 10.72 -9.72 -7.82
N PHE A 142 10.64 -10.60 -6.83
CA PHE A 142 11.65 -10.75 -5.77
C PHE A 142 12.50 -11.97 -6.05
N ALA A 143 13.76 -11.94 -5.61
CA ALA A 143 14.73 -13.00 -5.87
C ALA A 143 14.32 -14.38 -5.32
N ASP A 144 13.51 -14.42 -4.27
CA ASP A 144 13.02 -15.63 -3.61
C ASP A 144 11.58 -16.02 -4.03
N VAL A 145 11.00 -15.33 -5.01
CA VAL A 145 9.66 -15.60 -5.55
C VAL A 145 9.82 -16.10 -6.97
N LYS A 146 9.64 -17.41 -7.16
CA LYS A 146 9.71 -18.04 -8.48
C LYS A 146 8.44 -17.75 -9.29
N ASP A 147 8.62 -17.52 -10.58
CA ASP A 147 7.53 -17.36 -11.53
C ASP A 147 6.61 -18.59 -11.53
N GLY A 148 5.30 -18.36 -11.70
CA GLY A 148 4.29 -19.40 -11.78
C GLY A 148 3.87 -20.03 -10.45
N VAL A 149 4.53 -19.69 -9.33
CA VAL A 149 4.02 -20.06 -8.00
C VAL A 149 2.74 -19.27 -7.70
N TYR A 150 1.77 -19.88 -7.01
CA TYR A 150 0.41 -19.33 -6.84
C TYR A 150 0.32 -17.92 -6.23
N TYR A 151 1.37 -17.44 -5.55
CA TYR A 151 1.45 -16.10 -4.96
C TYR A 151 2.31 -15.11 -5.76
N SER A 152 2.98 -15.55 -6.83
CA SER A 152 3.99 -14.75 -7.54
C SER A 152 3.42 -13.45 -8.11
N GLU A 153 2.30 -13.54 -8.82
CA GLU A 153 1.57 -12.40 -9.37
C GLU A 153 1.09 -11.44 -8.27
N ALA A 154 0.39 -11.95 -7.26
CA ALA A 154 -0.11 -11.15 -6.14
C ALA A 154 1.01 -10.38 -5.42
N ILE A 155 2.18 -11.02 -5.22
CA ILE A 155 3.35 -10.36 -4.62
C ILE A 155 3.89 -9.25 -5.53
N SER A 156 3.95 -9.48 -6.84
CA SER A 156 4.39 -8.48 -7.80
C SER A 156 3.47 -7.26 -7.80
N LYS A 157 2.15 -7.48 -7.84
CA LYS A 157 1.13 -6.42 -7.74
C LYS A 157 1.21 -5.63 -6.44
N MET A 158 1.45 -6.29 -5.30
CA MET A 158 1.62 -5.61 -4.02
C MET A 158 2.81 -4.65 -4.00
N ARG A 159 3.90 -4.97 -4.70
CA ARG A 159 5.05 -4.05 -4.84
C ARG A 159 4.65 -2.81 -5.61
N VAL A 160 3.99 -3.02 -6.74
CA VAL A 160 3.53 -1.97 -7.64
C VAL A 160 2.53 -1.05 -6.94
N ALA A 161 1.57 -1.60 -6.19
CA ALA A 161 0.61 -0.85 -5.38
C ALA A 161 1.21 -0.17 -4.11
N ASN A 162 2.53 -0.23 -3.93
CA ASN A 162 3.28 0.22 -2.75
C ASN A 162 2.70 -0.28 -1.41
N ILE A 163 2.22 -1.53 -1.37
CA ILE A 163 1.77 -2.19 -0.14
C ILE A 163 2.97 -2.87 0.56
N ALA A 164 3.90 -3.42 -0.23
CA ALA A 164 5.11 -4.06 0.26
C ALA A 164 6.31 -3.87 -0.66
N ILE A 165 7.43 -3.37 -0.13
CA ILE A 165 8.70 -3.19 -0.86
C ILE A 165 9.71 -4.32 -0.70
N GLY A 166 9.39 -5.29 0.17
CA GLY A 166 10.29 -6.38 0.58
C GLY A 166 11.54 -5.90 1.31
N TYR A 167 12.59 -6.71 1.26
CA TYR A 167 13.81 -6.53 2.05
C TYR A 167 14.99 -6.01 1.20
N PRO A 168 16.03 -5.42 1.81
CA PRO A 168 17.20 -4.89 1.09
C PRO A 168 17.95 -5.92 0.22
N ASP A 169 17.80 -7.20 0.52
CA ASP A 169 18.35 -8.33 -0.26
C ASP A 169 17.48 -8.72 -1.47
N ASN A 170 16.49 -7.89 -1.83
CA ASN A 170 15.49 -8.12 -2.87
C ASN A 170 14.64 -9.39 -2.64
N THR A 171 14.41 -9.78 -1.38
CA THR A 171 13.50 -10.88 -1.02
C THR A 171 12.13 -10.39 -0.54
N PHE A 172 11.10 -11.23 -0.68
CA PHE A 172 9.77 -11.02 -0.11
C PHE A 172 9.51 -11.89 1.13
N ARG A 173 10.18 -13.05 1.20
CA ARG A 173 10.06 -14.09 2.23
C ARG A 173 8.64 -14.69 2.31
N PRO A 174 8.11 -15.25 1.22
CA PRO A 174 6.70 -15.67 1.13
C PRO A 174 6.30 -16.75 2.15
N GLN A 175 7.27 -17.52 2.65
CA GLN A 175 7.03 -18.60 3.63
C GLN A 175 7.13 -18.15 5.09
N SER A 176 7.43 -16.87 5.37
CA SER A 176 7.51 -16.38 6.75
C SER A 176 6.11 -16.06 7.31
N ASP A 177 5.91 -16.37 8.58
CA ASP A 177 4.67 -16.03 9.31
C ASP A 177 4.53 -14.53 9.52
N VAL A 178 3.30 -14.04 9.34
CA VAL A 178 2.93 -12.63 9.49
C VAL A 178 2.51 -12.35 10.94
N THR A 179 2.98 -11.24 11.52
CA THR A 179 2.44 -10.76 12.81
C THR A 179 1.13 -10.01 12.60
N ARG A 180 0.30 -9.90 13.63
CA ARG A 180 -0.97 -9.17 13.56
C ARG A 180 -0.78 -7.72 13.12
N GLY A 181 0.26 -7.04 13.62
CA GLY A 181 0.61 -5.69 13.20
C GLY A 181 1.12 -5.59 11.77
N GLN A 182 1.86 -6.59 11.28
CA GLN A 182 2.24 -6.63 9.86
C GLN A 182 1.02 -6.80 8.96
N PHE A 183 0.08 -7.68 9.33
CA PHE A 183 -1.16 -7.88 8.57
C PHE A 183 -2.01 -6.60 8.55
N ALA A 184 -2.15 -5.94 9.70
CA ALA A 184 -2.78 -4.62 9.83
C ALA A 184 -2.13 -3.59 8.90
N ALA A 185 -0.80 -3.52 8.88
CA ALA A 185 -0.08 -2.58 8.04
C ALA A 185 -0.33 -2.82 6.55
N PHE A 186 -0.41 -4.07 6.09
CA PHE A 186 -0.71 -4.35 4.70
C PHE A 186 -2.15 -3.98 4.32
N LEU A 187 -3.13 -4.24 5.19
CA LEU A 187 -4.52 -3.81 4.98
C LEU A 187 -4.64 -2.28 4.92
N ALA A 188 -4.07 -1.57 5.89
CA ALA A 188 -4.13 -0.12 5.95
C ALA A 188 -3.48 0.53 4.71
N ARG A 189 -2.34 -0.01 4.24
CA ARG A 189 -1.68 0.44 3.00
C ARG A 189 -2.47 0.14 1.74
N ALA A 190 -3.26 -0.93 1.72
CA ALA A 190 -4.12 -1.21 0.59
C ALA A 190 -5.29 -0.20 0.53
N LEU A 191 -5.77 0.26 1.69
CA LEU A 191 -6.90 1.18 1.82
C LEU A 191 -6.54 2.66 1.62
N GLU A 192 -5.39 3.11 2.13
CA GLU A 192 -5.11 4.55 2.23
C GLU A 192 -3.70 4.94 1.75
N PRO A 193 -3.58 5.94 0.86
CA PRO A 193 -2.30 6.48 0.40
C PRO A 193 -1.35 6.91 1.50
N PHE A 194 -1.87 7.44 2.62
CA PHE A 194 -1.06 7.89 3.75
C PHE A 194 -0.13 6.77 4.26
N PHE A 195 -0.65 5.55 4.42
CA PHE A 195 0.16 4.44 4.92
C PHE A 195 1.14 3.90 3.87
N LYS A 196 0.84 4.05 2.57
CA LYS A 196 1.75 3.65 1.49
C LYS A 196 3.07 4.43 1.53
N ASN A 197 3.07 5.66 2.06
CA ASN A 197 4.31 6.42 2.28
C ASN A 197 5.24 5.82 3.34
N ARG A 198 4.77 4.84 4.14
CA ARG A 198 5.61 4.07 5.07
C ARG A 198 6.24 2.83 4.42
N ALA A 199 5.80 2.48 3.21
CA ALA A 199 6.34 1.37 2.43
C ALA A 199 7.25 1.91 1.32
N VAL A 200 8.28 2.66 1.72
CA VAL A 200 9.32 3.18 0.82
C VAL A 200 10.70 2.85 1.40
N ILE A 201 11.73 2.79 0.55
CA ILE A 201 13.10 2.59 1.00
C ILE A 201 13.65 3.88 1.64
N PRO A 202 14.67 3.81 2.50
CA PRO A 202 15.39 5.00 2.94
C PRO A 202 15.91 5.79 1.73
N HIS A 203 15.80 7.13 1.76
CA HIS A 203 16.19 8.01 0.65
C HIS A 203 15.41 7.77 -0.65
N SER A 204 14.15 7.33 -0.52
CA SER A 204 13.24 7.12 -1.64
C SER A 204 13.04 8.38 -2.48
N TYR A 205 12.97 8.19 -3.80
CA TYR A 205 12.61 9.23 -4.76
C TYR A 205 11.10 9.30 -5.03
N GLN A 206 10.31 8.38 -4.47
CA GLN A 206 8.85 8.39 -4.67
C GLN A 206 8.23 9.67 -4.12
N LYS A 207 7.22 10.17 -4.82
CA LYS A 207 6.45 11.31 -4.35
C LYS A 207 5.60 10.93 -3.13
N ASP A 208 5.37 11.89 -2.26
CA ASP A 208 4.40 11.77 -1.18
C ASP A 208 2.99 11.58 -1.75
N LYS A 209 2.41 10.40 -1.54
CA LYS A 209 1.11 9.99 -2.10
C LYS A 209 -0.09 10.71 -1.50
N THR A 210 0.11 11.55 -0.48
CA THR A 210 -0.95 12.39 0.11
C THR A 210 -1.00 13.79 -0.48
N LYS A 211 -0.08 14.10 -1.40
CA LYS A 211 0.11 15.45 -1.95
C LYS A 211 -0.27 15.54 -3.42
N ALA A 212 -0.68 16.74 -3.82
CA ALA A 212 -0.82 17.10 -5.22
C ALA A 212 0.46 17.80 -5.70
N PHE A 213 1.01 17.37 -6.83
CA PHE A 213 2.21 17.98 -7.42
C PHE A 213 1.82 18.70 -8.70
N THR A 214 2.09 20.01 -8.77
CA THR A 214 1.79 20.82 -9.95
C THR A 214 3.06 21.18 -10.69
N TYR A 215 3.08 20.90 -11.99
CA TYR A 215 4.19 21.18 -12.88
C TYR A 215 3.81 22.20 -13.95
N LEU A 216 4.79 22.97 -14.45
CA LEU A 216 4.63 23.88 -15.57
C LEU A 216 5.35 23.34 -16.82
N ARG A 217 4.71 23.49 -17.98
CA ARG A 217 5.24 23.18 -19.31
C ARG A 217 5.68 24.45 -20.06
N PRO A 218 6.44 24.34 -21.18
CA PRO A 218 6.95 25.50 -21.93
C PRO A 218 5.87 26.45 -22.45
N ASP A 219 4.71 25.91 -22.83
CA ASP A 219 3.56 26.65 -23.34
C ASP A 219 2.77 27.38 -22.24
N GLY A 220 3.21 27.25 -20.98
CA GLY A 220 2.54 27.84 -19.81
C GLY A 220 1.40 27.00 -19.25
N SER A 221 1.09 25.85 -19.86
CA SER A 221 0.12 24.90 -19.32
C SER A 221 0.63 24.25 -18.04
N ARG A 222 -0.32 23.78 -17.22
CA ARG A 222 -0.06 23.13 -15.93
C ARG A 222 -0.51 21.69 -15.95
N GLU A 223 0.31 20.82 -15.38
CA GLU A 223 -0.01 19.42 -15.14
C GLU A 223 -0.15 19.20 -13.63
N ILE A 224 -1.26 18.62 -13.18
CA ILE A 224 -1.51 18.34 -11.76
C ILE A 224 -1.55 16.83 -11.55
N HIS A 225 -0.63 16.33 -10.74
CA HIS A 225 -0.45 14.92 -10.46
C HIS A 225 -1.05 14.63 -9.07
N ARG A 226 -2.01 13.71 -8.99
CA ARG A 226 -2.59 13.24 -7.73
C ARG A 226 -2.54 11.73 -7.66
N TYR A 227 -2.25 11.21 -6.48
CA TYR A 227 -2.28 9.77 -6.25
C TYR A 227 -3.67 9.37 -5.73
N ILE A 228 -4.46 8.72 -6.59
CA ILE A 228 -5.87 8.41 -6.31
C ILE A 228 -6.19 6.98 -6.74
N ASP A 229 -7.23 6.42 -6.14
CA ASP A 229 -7.76 5.13 -6.56
C ASP A 229 -8.45 5.27 -7.92
N VAL A 230 -8.02 4.45 -8.88
CA VAL A 230 -8.62 4.32 -10.21
C VAL A 230 -9.06 2.86 -10.31
N PRO A 231 -10.31 2.51 -9.94
CA PRO A 231 -10.72 1.11 -9.82
C PRO A 231 -10.49 0.32 -11.10
N ASP A 232 -10.98 0.85 -12.22
CA ASP A 232 -10.82 0.27 -13.54
C ASP A 232 -10.77 1.34 -14.63
N LYS A 233 -10.27 0.93 -15.80
CA LYS A 233 -10.37 1.68 -17.05
C LYS A 233 -10.83 0.73 -18.15
N GLY A 234 -12.14 0.54 -18.24
CA GLY A 234 -12.74 -0.45 -19.15
C GLY A 234 -12.64 -1.84 -18.55
N GLU A 235 -11.91 -2.76 -19.19
CA GLU A 235 -11.75 -4.14 -18.70
C GLU A 235 -10.48 -4.33 -17.85
N LEU A 236 -9.73 -3.26 -17.60
CA LEU A 236 -8.43 -3.30 -16.94
C LEU A 236 -8.52 -2.75 -15.51
N GLU A 237 -8.04 -3.51 -14.53
CA GLU A 237 -7.96 -3.12 -13.12
C GLU A 237 -6.71 -2.25 -12.87
N TYR A 238 -6.86 -1.06 -12.30
CA TYR A 238 -5.72 -0.14 -12.12
C TYR A 238 -5.34 -0.04 -10.63
N GLY A 239 -6.33 0.20 -9.76
CA GLY A 239 -6.14 0.54 -8.36
C GLY A 239 -5.52 1.93 -8.19
N PHE A 240 -4.79 2.14 -7.10
CA PHE A 240 -4.16 3.43 -6.83
C PHE A 240 -3.03 3.78 -7.82
N MET A 241 -3.20 4.89 -8.54
CA MET A 241 -2.29 5.40 -9.58
C MET A 241 -1.93 6.87 -9.33
N TRP A 242 -0.86 7.34 -9.96
CA TRP A 242 -0.70 8.77 -10.21
C TRP A 242 -1.53 9.17 -11.42
N THR A 243 -2.62 9.92 -11.19
CA THR A 243 -3.43 10.53 -12.25
C THR A 243 -2.93 11.94 -12.54
N VAL A 244 -2.62 12.21 -13.81
CA VAL A 244 -2.21 13.52 -14.32
C VAL A 244 -3.39 14.18 -15.02
N LYS A 245 -3.69 15.41 -14.63
CA LYS A 245 -4.57 16.30 -15.38
C LYS A 245 -3.75 17.36 -16.10
N ALA A 246 -3.77 17.36 -17.42
CA ALA A 246 -3.05 18.28 -18.29
C ALA A 246 -4.05 18.97 -19.24
N GLY A 247 -4.59 20.13 -18.82
CA GLY A 247 -5.73 20.73 -19.53
C GLY A 247 -6.97 19.83 -19.46
N ASP A 248 -7.45 19.40 -20.63
CA ASP A 248 -8.57 18.47 -20.78
C ASP A 248 -8.13 17.00 -20.82
N ASP A 249 -6.84 16.73 -20.97
CA ASP A 249 -6.30 15.37 -21.01
C ASP A 249 -6.08 14.81 -19.60
N ILE A 250 -6.44 13.54 -19.43
CA ILE A 250 -6.22 12.77 -18.19
C ILE A 250 -5.54 11.44 -18.53
N TYR A 251 -4.45 11.16 -17.84
CA TYR A 251 -3.74 9.89 -17.97
C TYR A 251 -3.14 9.43 -16.65
N GLU A 252 -2.86 8.12 -16.55
CA GLU A 252 -2.38 7.47 -15.34
C GLU A 252 -0.99 6.90 -15.55
N TYR A 253 -0.14 6.97 -14.52
CA TYR A 253 1.15 6.29 -14.47
C TYR A 253 1.46 5.80 -13.06
N GLN A 254 2.52 5.02 -12.94
CA GLN A 254 2.99 4.47 -11.68
C GLN A 254 4.43 4.86 -11.41
N GLU A 255 4.75 4.99 -10.13
CA GLU A 255 6.13 5.04 -9.65
C GLU A 255 6.46 3.71 -9.00
N LEU A 256 7.54 3.09 -9.47
CA LEU A 256 8.05 1.86 -8.90
C LEU A 256 9.45 2.08 -8.36
N GLU A 257 9.69 1.61 -7.16
CA GLU A 257 11.01 1.66 -6.56
C GLU A 257 11.34 0.33 -5.91
N SER A 258 12.56 -0.12 -6.12
CA SER A 258 13.19 -1.24 -5.44
C SER A 258 14.53 -0.79 -4.87
N TYR A 259 15.23 -1.67 -4.17
CA TYR A 259 16.59 -1.40 -3.72
C TYR A 259 17.62 -1.30 -4.85
N THR A 260 17.23 -1.52 -6.12
CA THR A 260 18.12 -1.47 -7.28
C THR A 260 17.73 -0.44 -8.33
N ILE A 261 16.45 -0.06 -8.42
CA ILE A 261 15.96 0.91 -9.42
C ILE A 261 14.84 1.79 -8.91
N PHE A 262 14.68 2.95 -9.54
CA PHE A 262 13.46 3.76 -9.55
C PHE A 262 12.98 3.89 -10.99
N ALA A 263 11.70 3.64 -11.25
CA ALA A 263 11.12 3.58 -12.59
C ALA A 263 9.72 4.19 -12.63
N PHE A 264 9.30 4.58 -13.83
CA PHE A 264 7.94 5.00 -14.14
C PHE A 264 7.36 4.09 -15.21
N GLY A 265 6.05 3.91 -15.23
CA GLY A 265 5.40 3.16 -16.31
C GLY A 265 3.94 3.51 -16.45
N TYR A 266 3.44 3.39 -17.68
CA TYR A 266 2.00 3.39 -17.91
C TYR A 266 1.41 2.03 -17.53
N PRO A 267 0.18 1.98 -17.01
CA PRO A 267 -0.47 0.72 -16.69
C PRO A 267 -0.51 -0.22 -17.90
N TYR A 268 -0.13 -1.48 -17.69
CA TYR A 268 -0.07 -2.51 -18.73
C TYR A 268 0.85 -2.18 -19.92
N SER A 269 1.84 -1.31 -19.71
CA SER A 269 2.87 -0.95 -20.69
C SER A 269 4.28 -1.20 -20.16
N GLU A 270 5.27 -0.79 -20.93
CA GLU A 270 6.69 -0.82 -20.54
C GLU A 270 6.97 0.21 -19.44
N TYR A 271 7.99 -0.07 -18.64
CA TYR A 271 8.47 0.83 -17.60
C TYR A 271 9.85 1.35 -17.97
N ASP A 272 10.02 2.66 -17.81
CA ASP A 272 11.27 3.36 -17.96
C ASP A 272 11.98 3.49 -16.62
N ILE A 273 13.19 2.93 -16.54
CA ILE A 273 14.09 3.15 -15.42
C ILE A 273 14.56 4.60 -15.48
N ALA A 274 14.37 5.34 -14.38
CA ALA A 274 14.82 6.71 -14.22
C ALA A 274 16.07 6.82 -13.34
N LEU A 275 16.24 5.91 -12.36
CA LEU A 275 17.46 5.82 -11.57
C LEU A 275 17.85 4.36 -11.33
N VAL A 276 19.15 4.13 -11.19
CA VAL A 276 19.73 2.88 -10.70
C VAL A 276 20.39 3.13 -9.35
N TYR A 277 20.25 2.21 -8.42
CA TYR A 277 20.84 2.29 -7.08
C TYR A 277 22.12 1.45 -6.97
N PRO A 278 23.08 1.87 -6.10
CA PRO A 278 23.11 3.14 -5.39
C PRO A 278 23.37 4.30 -6.35
N VAL A 279 22.66 5.43 -6.19
CA VAL A 279 22.77 6.61 -7.08
C VAL A 279 24.19 7.16 -7.06
N LYS A 280 24.90 7.04 -8.19
CA LYS A 280 26.29 7.49 -8.33
C LYS A 280 26.55 8.10 -9.71
N VAL A 281 27.36 9.16 -9.75
CA VAL A 281 27.83 9.77 -11.00
C VAL A 281 28.51 8.73 -11.88
N GLY A 282 28.22 8.76 -13.17
CA GLY A 282 28.74 7.85 -14.19
C GLY A 282 27.88 6.59 -14.41
N GLN A 283 26.92 6.29 -13.53
CA GLN A 283 26.01 5.17 -13.76
C GLN A 283 25.18 5.36 -15.02
N LYS A 284 25.00 4.26 -15.75
CA LYS A 284 24.24 4.20 -16.99
C LYS A 284 22.87 3.61 -16.71
N ILE A 285 21.85 4.23 -17.30
CA ILE A 285 20.45 3.81 -17.22
C ILE A 285 20.02 3.51 -18.64
N THR A 286 19.72 2.25 -18.93
CA THR A 286 19.35 1.81 -20.28
C THR A 286 17.88 1.43 -20.31
N ASN A 287 17.11 2.09 -21.17
CA ASN A 287 15.74 1.72 -21.49
C ASN A 287 15.65 1.36 -22.98
N TYR A 288 14.59 0.64 -23.33
CA TYR A 288 14.29 0.24 -24.70
C TYR A 288 12.95 0.86 -25.08
N LEU A 289 12.91 1.57 -26.21
CA LEU A 289 11.68 2.11 -26.78
C LEU A 289 11.46 1.40 -28.12
N GLY A 290 10.71 0.29 -28.08
CA GLY A 290 10.71 -0.69 -29.17
C GLY A 290 12.12 -1.26 -29.38
N ASP A 291 12.65 -1.15 -30.60
CA ASP A 291 14.00 -1.63 -30.93
C ASP A 291 15.11 -0.60 -30.61
N GLU A 292 14.74 0.64 -30.26
CA GLU A 292 15.72 1.69 -29.97
C GLU A 292 16.23 1.58 -28.53
N LYS A 293 17.56 1.61 -28.39
CA LYS A 293 18.23 1.60 -27.09
C LYS A 293 18.63 3.02 -26.69
N ILE A 294 18.03 3.53 -25.61
CA ILE A 294 18.37 4.84 -25.05
C ILE A 294 19.19 4.63 -23.77
N THR A 295 20.37 5.25 -23.70
CA THR A 295 21.26 5.13 -22.53
C THR A 295 21.52 6.49 -21.88
N ASN A 296 20.81 6.76 -20.80
CA ASN A 296 20.99 7.95 -19.97
C ASN A 296 22.17 7.75 -19.00
N THR A 297 22.72 8.85 -18.50
CA THR A 297 23.84 8.83 -17.53
C THR A 297 23.54 9.72 -16.35
N ILE A 298 23.76 9.22 -15.13
CA ILE A 298 23.78 10.06 -13.93
C ILE A 298 25.02 10.95 -14.00
N THR A 299 24.85 12.24 -14.25
CA THR A 299 25.98 13.16 -14.52
C THR A 299 26.36 13.99 -13.31
N ALA A 300 25.45 14.18 -12.35
CA ALA A 300 25.76 14.80 -11.08
C ALA A 300 24.83 14.33 -9.96
N VAL A 301 25.29 14.43 -8.72
CA VAL A 301 24.50 14.24 -7.50
C VAL A 301 24.70 15.43 -6.57
N ASN A 302 23.83 15.62 -5.58
CA ASN A 302 23.87 16.74 -4.64
C ASN A 302 23.86 18.12 -5.33
N LYS A 303 23.15 18.23 -6.46
CA LYS A 303 23.02 19.48 -7.20
C LYS A 303 22.06 20.40 -6.47
N THR A 304 22.41 21.68 -6.44
CA THR A 304 21.47 22.73 -6.11
C THR A 304 20.65 23.07 -7.34
N VAL A 305 19.35 22.79 -7.29
CA VAL A 305 18.39 23.03 -8.38
C VAL A 305 17.29 23.93 -7.86
N LYS A 306 17.17 25.11 -8.46
CA LYS A 306 16.07 26.04 -8.18
C LYS A 306 14.88 25.71 -9.07
N THR A 307 13.72 25.48 -8.45
CA THR A 307 12.41 25.47 -9.12
C THR A 307 11.58 26.67 -8.67
N ARG A 308 10.39 26.86 -9.26
CA ARG A 308 9.44 27.86 -8.78
C ARG A 308 8.81 27.49 -7.43
N TYR A 309 8.71 26.21 -7.12
CA TYR A 309 8.24 25.75 -5.80
C TYR A 309 9.25 26.08 -4.70
N LYS A 310 10.48 25.57 -4.83
CA LYS A 310 11.58 25.82 -3.88
C LYS A 310 12.94 25.50 -4.48
N THR A 311 13.99 25.76 -3.71
CA THR A 311 15.35 25.29 -4.02
C THR A 311 15.59 23.93 -3.38
N PHE A 312 16.08 22.97 -4.18
CA PHE A 312 16.54 21.65 -3.74
C PHE A 312 18.05 21.64 -3.72
N THR A 313 18.67 21.04 -2.71
CA THR A 313 20.15 21.00 -2.56
C THR A 313 20.75 19.59 -2.72
N ASN A 314 19.90 18.58 -2.85
CA ASN A 314 20.27 17.17 -2.94
C ASN A 314 19.80 16.54 -4.26
N ALA A 315 19.66 17.33 -5.33
CA ALA A 315 19.12 16.82 -6.58
C ALA A 315 20.14 15.95 -7.34
N THR A 316 19.63 14.92 -8.01
CA THR A 316 20.37 14.07 -8.94
C THR A 316 20.09 14.53 -10.36
N GLU A 317 21.14 14.82 -11.13
CA GLU A 317 21.08 15.17 -12.55
C GLU A 317 21.32 13.90 -13.38
N VAL A 318 20.42 13.66 -14.33
CA VAL A 318 20.55 12.60 -15.33
C VAL A 318 20.49 13.24 -16.72
N THR A 319 21.45 12.90 -17.58
CA THR A 319 21.58 13.41 -18.94
C THR A 319 21.31 12.30 -19.95
N ALA A 320 20.41 12.57 -20.89
CA ALA A 320 20.10 11.72 -22.04
C ALA A 320 21.07 11.99 -23.21
N PRO A 321 21.19 11.05 -24.19
CA PRO A 321 22.11 11.20 -25.33
C PRO A 321 21.86 12.44 -26.19
N ASP A 322 20.62 12.90 -26.28
CA ASP A 322 20.20 14.10 -27.03
C ASP A 322 20.52 15.42 -26.29
N GLY A 323 21.07 15.33 -25.07
CA GLY A 323 21.41 16.47 -24.22
C GLY A 323 20.29 16.91 -23.27
N LEU A 324 19.11 16.27 -23.31
CA LEU A 324 18.05 16.51 -22.34
C LEU A 324 18.53 16.11 -20.93
N ARG A 325 18.22 16.96 -19.94
CA ARG A 325 18.60 16.75 -18.54
C ARG A 325 17.39 16.82 -17.65
N TYR A 326 17.16 15.78 -16.85
CA TYR A 326 16.18 15.82 -15.78
C TYR A 326 16.87 15.78 -14.41
N TYR A 327 16.22 16.44 -13.46
CA TYR A 327 16.65 16.60 -12.09
C TYR A 327 15.64 15.92 -11.19
N MET A 328 16.08 15.00 -10.37
CA MET A 328 15.23 14.29 -9.41
C MET A 328 15.65 14.58 -7.98
N ALA A 329 14.71 14.53 -7.03
CA ALA A 329 14.99 14.69 -5.60
C ALA A 329 14.20 13.69 -4.76
N GLU A 330 14.82 13.25 -3.65
CA GLU A 330 14.21 12.34 -2.66
C GLU A 330 12.86 12.91 -2.16
N GLY A 331 11.78 12.13 -2.25
CA GLY A 331 10.42 12.53 -1.88
C GLY A 331 9.64 13.33 -2.94
N TYR A 332 10.25 13.66 -4.07
CA TYR A 332 9.65 14.54 -5.10
C TYR A 332 9.74 13.99 -6.52
N SER A 333 10.44 12.87 -6.74
CA SER A 333 10.66 12.33 -8.07
C SER A 333 11.32 13.37 -8.98
N THR A 334 10.93 13.48 -10.26
CA THR A 334 11.41 14.55 -11.15
C THR A 334 10.91 15.92 -10.69
N ILE A 335 11.83 16.85 -10.44
CA ILE A 335 11.54 18.23 -10.01
C ILE A 335 11.70 19.26 -11.13
N LYS A 336 12.54 18.96 -12.14
CA LYS A 336 12.82 19.86 -13.26
C LYS A 336 13.43 19.10 -14.43
N THR A 337 13.12 19.49 -15.65
CA THR A 337 13.75 19.01 -16.88
C THR A 337 14.10 20.19 -17.76
N ILE A 338 15.29 20.14 -18.36
CA ILE A 338 15.75 21.13 -19.34
C ILE A 338 16.22 20.42 -20.62
N ASP A 339 16.04 21.06 -21.76
CA ASP A 339 16.56 20.58 -23.04
C ASP A 339 18.08 20.81 -23.18
N ALA A 340 18.63 20.42 -24.33
CA ALA A 340 20.05 20.59 -24.65
C ALA A 340 20.48 22.07 -24.72
N GLN A 341 19.55 22.98 -24.99
CA GLN A 341 19.77 24.42 -25.02
C GLN A 341 19.62 25.07 -23.64
N GLY A 342 19.21 24.30 -22.63
CA GLY A 342 19.00 24.75 -21.26
C GLY A 342 17.64 25.40 -21.01
N GLN A 343 16.70 25.30 -21.96
CA GLN A 343 15.33 25.77 -21.75
C GLN A 343 14.57 24.79 -20.86
N VAL A 344 13.72 25.32 -19.99
CA VAL A 344 12.91 24.51 -19.07
C VAL A 344 11.75 23.88 -19.82
N VAL A 345 11.68 22.54 -19.81
CA VAL A 345 10.61 21.76 -20.46
C VAL A 345 9.63 21.14 -19.48
N PHE A 346 9.99 21.07 -18.20
CA PHE A 346 9.13 20.60 -17.12
C PHE A 346 9.66 21.15 -15.81
N GLU A 347 8.81 21.70 -14.94
CA GLU A 347 9.27 22.24 -13.65
C GLU A 347 8.21 22.16 -12.57
N LEU A 348 8.58 21.67 -11.39
CA LEU A 348 7.72 21.64 -10.21
C LEU A 348 7.49 23.06 -9.69
N ILE A 349 6.22 23.47 -9.63
CA ILE A 349 5.82 24.82 -9.21
C ILE A 349 5.04 24.85 -7.90
N ALA A 350 4.37 23.76 -7.51
CA ALA A 350 3.66 23.66 -6.24
C ALA A 350 3.55 22.21 -5.75
N VAL A 351 3.51 22.04 -4.42
CA VAL A 351 3.13 20.80 -3.74
C VAL A 351 2.13 21.18 -2.66
N GLU A 352 0.92 20.60 -2.72
CA GLU A 352 -0.22 20.92 -1.84
C GLU A 352 -0.63 19.71 -0.99
#